data_AF-A0A2T9XA23-F1
#
_entry.id   AF-A0A2T9XA23-F1
#
_cell.length_a   1.000
_cell.length_b   1.000
_cell.length_c   1.000
_cell.angle_alpha   90.00
_cell.angle_beta   90.00
_cell.angle_gamma   90.00
#
_symmetry.space_group_name_H-M   'P 1'
#
loop_
_entity.id
_entity.type
_entity.pdbx_description
1 polymer ?
#
loop_
_entity_poly.entity_id
_entity_poly.type
_entity_poly.pdbx_seq_one_letter_code
_entity_poly.pdbx_strand_id
1 'polypeptide(L)'
;ETALEIWAIGSHYERYKDLDELSEIYKKFVKPGLQFIMDFMEDGLPKYSFDLWEERYGIHIYTVATVYGALTKGSILAEGMGDETLAEDSMEVAKTLKDEVKKRMVYNGRFVRRIDENGNKDLTIDASMYAPYFFGMFDPADEVVQNTMELIAQKLNVSNGIIRYENDYYQRRKQLPNPWIITTLWLAEYYIDTGKISEAEKLINWVINRATKSGLLPEQVDPETFESVSVIPLVWSHAEYIIALNKYESIKKKEYDKP
;
A
#
# COMPACT_ATOMS: atom_id res chain seq x y z
N GLU A 1 11.13 5.35 1.93
CA GLU A 1 11.55 4.09 1.29
C GLU A 1 12.01 3.03 2.28
N THR A 2 12.92 3.32 3.22
CA THR A 2 13.43 2.39 4.25
C THR A 2 12.39 1.46 4.88
N ALA A 3 11.21 2.00 5.21
CA ALA A 3 10.13 1.25 5.83
C ALA A 3 9.59 0.11 4.94
N LEU A 4 9.51 0.28 3.62
CA LEU A 4 9.04 -0.78 2.70
C LEU A 4 10.00 -1.98 2.71
N GLU A 5 11.30 -1.74 2.70
CA GLU A 5 12.31 -2.79 2.72
C GLU A 5 12.27 -3.58 4.02
N ILE A 6 12.17 -2.89 5.16
CA ILE A 6 12.03 -3.53 6.47
C ILE A 6 10.74 -4.35 6.54
N TRP A 7 9.62 -3.80 6.05
CA TRP A 7 8.35 -4.53 6.00
C TRP A 7 8.46 -5.79 5.14
N ALA A 8 9.13 -5.72 3.98
CA ALA A 8 9.32 -6.87 3.10
C ALA A 8 10.21 -7.94 3.75
N ILE A 9 11.34 -7.55 4.35
CA ILE A 9 12.26 -8.46 5.05
C ILE A 9 11.57 -9.11 6.26
N GLY A 10 10.87 -8.32 7.06
CA GLY A 10 10.12 -8.81 8.22
C GLY A 10 8.97 -9.74 7.81
N SER A 11 8.27 -9.45 6.71
CA SER A 11 7.22 -10.32 6.17
C SER A 11 7.79 -11.62 5.60
N HIS A 12 8.95 -11.58 4.96
CA HIS A 12 9.69 -12.77 4.53
C HIS A 12 10.06 -13.64 5.73
N TYR A 13 10.68 -13.05 6.75
CA TYR A 13 11.00 -13.76 7.98
C TYR A 13 9.77 -14.38 8.63
N GLU A 14 8.68 -13.62 8.74
CA GLU A 14 7.43 -14.10 9.35
C GLU A 14 6.95 -15.40 8.69
N ARG A 15 7.11 -15.50 7.37
CA ARG A 15 6.69 -16.65 6.56
C ARG A 15 7.67 -17.82 6.60
N TYR A 16 8.97 -17.57 6.49
CA TYR A 16 9.96 -18.63 6.26
C TYR A 16 10.79 -18.99 7.49
N LYS A 17 10.84 -18.12 8.51
CA LYS A 17 11.55 -18.32 9.78
C LYS A 17 13.05 -18.66 9.60
N ASP A 18 13.66 -18.13 8.55
CA ASP A 18 15.05 -18.37 8.10
C ASP A 18 16.06 -17.40 8.72
N LEU A 19 16.16 -17.41 10.05
CA LEU A 19 17.00 -16.47 10.83
C LEU A 19 18.47 -16.41 10.36
N ASP A 20 19.08 -17.55 10.05
CA ASP A 20 20.49 -17.62 9.69
C ASP A 20 20.82 -16.80 8.43
N GLU A 21 19.92 -16.80 7.44
CA GLU A 21 20.07 -16.03 6.20
C GLU A 21 19.88 -14.53 6.44
N LEU A 22 19.06 -14.17 7.43
CA LEU A 22 18.70 -12.79 7.73
C LEU A 22 19.61 -12.11 8.76
N SER A 23 20.47 -12.83 9.48
CA SER A 23 21.29 -12.25 10.56
C SER A 23 22.14 -11.05 10.11
N GLU A 24 22.80 -11.14 8.95
CA GLU A 24 23.62 -10.03 8.43
C GLU A 24 22.76 -8.86 7.94
N ILE A 25 21.65 -9.14 7.27
CA ILE A 25 20.69 -8.12 6.81
C ILE A 25 20.07 -7.41 8.02
N TYR A 26 19.73 -8.15 9.06
CA TYR A 26 19.18 -7.61 10.29
C TYR A 26 20.14 -6.61 10.94
N LYS A 27 21.39 -7.04 11.17
CA LYS A 27 22.42 -6.21 11.83
C LYS A 27 22.77 -4.96 11.02
N LYS A 28 22.86 -5.07 9.70
CA LYS A 28 23.34 -3.99 8.81
C LYS A 28 22.24 -3.07 8.33
N PHE A 29 20.99 -3.53 8.29
CA PHE A 29 19.90 -2.78 7.68
C PHE A 29 18.65 -2.70 8.56
N VAL A 30 18.06 -3.82 8.97
CA VAL A 30 16.76 -3.80 9.68
C VAL A 30 16.88 -3.07 11.02
N LYS A 31 17.85 -3.44 11.85
CA LYS A 31 18.08 -2.81 13.16
C LYS A 31 18.34 -1.29 13.05
N PRO A 32 19.36 -0.83 12.29
CA PRO A 32 19.58 0.62 12.15
C PRO A 32 18.42 1.33 11.45
N GLY A 33 17.69 0.66 10.56
CA GLY A 33 16.53 1.21 9.89
C GLY A 33 15.31 1.38 10.81
N LEU A 34 15.05 0.44 11.72
CA LEU A 34 14.02 0.59 12.75
C LEU A 34 14.35 1.75 13.69
N GLN A 35 15.60 1.84 14.13
CA GLN A 35 16.08 2.95 14.97
C GLN A 35 15.90 4.29 14.25
N PHE A 36 16.33 4.38 12.98
CA PHE A 36 16.12 5.58 12.16
C PHE A 36 14.64 5.95 12.04
N ILE A 37 13.75 4.98 11.80
CA ILE A 37 12.31 5.23 11.70
C ILE A 37 11.79 5.85 13.00
N MET A 38 12.15 5.28 14.16
CA MET A 38 11.73 5.81 15.47
C MET A 38 12.32 7.20 15.75
N ASP A 39 13.56 7.47 15.33
CA ASP A 39 14.20 8.79 15.44
C ASP A 39 13.60 9.84 14.46
N PHE A 40 12.98 9.37 13.38
CA PHE A 40 12.31 10.20 12.39
C PHE A 40 10.82 10.46 12.71
N MET A 41 10.44 10.35 13.99
CA MET A 41 9.10 10.65 14.48
C MET A 41 9.03 12.04 15.14
N GLU A 42 7.88 12.68 15.06
CA GLU A 42 7.53 13.92 15.77
C GLU A 42 6.04 13.90 16.11
N ASP A 43 5.69 14.16 17.37
CA ASP A 43 4.31 14.12 17.87
C ASP A 43 3.52 12.86 17.48
N GLY A 44 4.20 11.69 17.52
CA GLY A 44 3.61 10.38 17.24
C GLY A 44 3.36 10.06 15.75
N LEU A 45 3.77 10.93 14.82
CA LEU A 45 3.74 10.68 13.37
C LEU A 45 5.15 10.83 12.77
N PRO A 46 5.44 10.27 11.58
CA PRO A 46 6.71 10.51 10.90
C PRO A 46 6.82 11.99 10.53
N LYS A 47 8.05 12.52 10.56
CA LYS A 47 8.34 13.88 10.09
C LYS A 47 7.96 14.04 8.61
N TYR A 48 7.83 15.28 8.17
CA TYR A 48 7.47 15.60 6.79
C TYR A 48 8.44 14.97 5.78
N SER A 49 7.89 14.40 4.70
CA SER A 49 8.63 13.79 3.59
C SER A 49 7.80 13.85 2.31
N PHE A 50 8.37 13.45 1.17
CA PHE A 50 7.61 13.35 -0.06
C PHE A 50 6.70 12.11 -0.08
N ASP A 51 5.56 12.20 -0.78
CA ASP A 51 4.68 11.06 -1.03
C ASP A 51 5.31 10.01 -1.95
N LEU A 52 4.68 8.83 -2.01
CA LEU A 52 5.05 7.75 -2.94
C LEU A 52 5.01 8.15 -4.42
N TRP A 53 4.29 9.24 -4.73
CA TRP A 53 4.19 9.79 -6.08
C TRP A 53 5.27 10.82 -6.38
N GLU A 54 6.12 11.16 -5.41
CA GLU A 54 7.22 12.13 -5.49
C GLU A 54 6.79 13.57 -5.86
N GLU A 55 5.61 13.98 -5.41
CA GLU A 55 4.98 15.23 -5.85
C GLU A 55 4.70 16.22 -4.71
N ARG A 56 4.42 15.74 -3.50
CA ARG A 56 3.93 16.56 -2.38
C ARG A 56 4.72 16.28 -1.12
N TYR A 57 5.05 17.34 -0.38
CA TYR A 57 5.80 17.24 0.87
C TYR A 57 4.87 17.34 2.09
N GLY A 58 4.85 16.38 2.99
CA GLY A 58 3.96 16.42 4.16
C GLY A 58 3.98 15.12 4.95
N ILE A 59 2.95 14.92 5.79
CA ILE A 59 2.69 13.64 6.45
C ILE A 59 1.63 12.91 5.65
N HIS A 60 2.01 11.84 4.97
CA HIS A 60 1.16 11.10 4.04
C HIS A 60 0.65 9.81 4.66
N ILE A 61 -0.63 9.51 4.48
CA ILE A 61 -1.23 8.30 5.07
C ILE A 61 -0.54 7.02 4.58
N TYR A 62 -0.07 7.02 3.33
CA TYR A 62 0.73 5.93 2.77
C TYR A 62 2.05 5.72 3.52
N THR A 63 2.82 6.79 3.72
CA THR A 63 4.10 6.75 4.44
C THR A 63 3.88 6.30 5.88
N VAL A 64 2.85 6.82 6.54
CA VAL A 64 2.47 6.44 7.90
C VAL A 64 2.11 4.95 7.98
N ALA A 65 1.28 4.45 7.07
CA ALA A 65 0.92 3.02 7.00
C ALA A 65 2.13 2.12 6.75
N THR A 66 3.05 2.56 5.89
CA THR A 66 4.30 1.83 5.60
C THR A 66 5.19 1.77 6.85
N VAL A 67 5.34 2.87 7.57
CA VAL A 67 6.10 2.93 8.83
C VAL A 67 5.51 1.97 9.87
N TYR A 68 4.18 1.91 9.99
CA TYR A 68 3.52 0.92 10.83
C TYR A 68 3.86 -0.52 10.43
N GLY A 69 3.78 -0.82 9.12
CA GLY A 69 4.14 -2.14 8.59
C GLY A 69 5.59 -2.49 8.93
N ALA A 70 6.51 -1.54 8.76
CA ALA A 70 7.93 -1.74 9.08
C ALA A 70 8.15 -2.03 10.57
N LEU A 71 7.55 -1.24 11.46
CA LEU A 71 7.69 -1.41 12.90
C LEU A 71 7.10 -2.75 13.36
N THR A 72 5.93 -3.13 12.83
CA THR A 72 5.25 -4.39 13.21
C THR A 72 5.90 -5.64 12.64
N LYS A 73 6.35 -5.63 11.38
CA LYS A 73 7.05 -6.79 10.78
C LYS A 73 8.52 -6.85 11.19
N GLY A 74 9.14 -5.69 11.36
CA GLY A 74 10.50 -5.57 11.85
C GLY A 74 10.64 -6.01 13.31
N SER A 75 9.64 -5.73 14.17
CA SER A 75 9.66 -6.18 15.57
C SER A 75 9.64 -7.70 15.70
N ILE A 76 8.87 -8.40 14.85
CA ILE A 76 8.85 -9.87 14.80
C ILE A 76 10.24 -10.42 14.49
N LEU A 77 10.95 -9.80 13.54
CA LEU A 77 12.32 -10.19 13.22
C LEU A 77 13.30 -9.83 14.35
N ALA A 78 13.15 -8.65 14.97
CA ALA A 78 13.97 -8.25 16.11
C ALA A 78 13.83 -9.23 17.30
N GLU A 79 12.60 -9.64 17.62
CA GLU A 79 12.33 -10.67 18.63
C GLU A 79 12.99 -12.01 18.26
N GLY A 80 12.85 -12.44 16.99
CA GLY A 80 13.52 -13.64 16.48
C GLY A 80 15.04 -13.61 16.58
N MET A 81 15.65 -12.42 16.55
CA MET A 81 17.08 -12.18 16.71
C MET A 81 17.51 -12.02 18.17
N GLY A 82 16.57 -12.09 19.13
CA GLY A 82 16.81 -11.89 20.56
C GLY A 82 16.96 -10.43 20.98
N ASP A 83 16.52 -9.48 20.16
CA ASP A 83 16.55 -8.03 20.44
C ASP A 83 15.19 -7.57 21.01
N GLU A 84 14.85 -8.11 22.19
CA GLU A 84 13.54 -7.93 22.83
C GLU A 84 13.20 -6.45 23.05
N THR A 85 14.17 -5.64 23.48
CA THR A 85 13.97 -4.20 23.68
C THR A 85 13.57 -3.49 22.39
N LEU A 86 14.29 -3.75 21.28
CA LEU A 86 13.95 -3.11 20.00
C LEU A 86 12.58 -3.56 19.49
N ALA A 87 12.22 -4.83 19.72
CA ALA A 87 10.90 -5.34 19.35
C ALA A 87 9.78 -4.65 20.15
N GLU A 88 9.93 -4.52 21.47
CA GLU A 88 8.97 -3.84 22.35
C GLU A 88 8.82 -2.35 21.99
N ASP A 89 9.95 -1.63 21.87
CA ASP A 89 9.96 -0.21 21.49
C ASP A 89 9.26 0.01 20.14
N SER A 90 9.57 -0.83 19.14
CA SER A 90 8.96 -0.74 17.82
C SER A 90 7.45 -0.92 17.87
N MET A 91 6.96 -1.85 18.69
CA MET A 91 5.52 -2.09 18.86
C MET A 91 4.81 -0.96 19.61
N GLU A 92 5.45 -0.36 20.61
CA GLU A 92 4.90 0.81 21.32
C GLU A 92 4.77 2.02 20.38
N VAL A 93 5.79 2.28 19.55
CA VAL A 93 5.73 3.33 18.53
C VAL A 93 4.65 3.03 17.49
N ALA A 94 4.53 1.78 17.02
CA ALA A 94 3.49 1.40 16.07
C ALA A 94 2.06 1.61 16.63
N LYS A 95 1.85 1.33 17.93
CA LYS A 95 0.58 1.58 18.61
C LYS A 95 0.27 3.08 18.67
N THR A 96 1.24 3.89 19.09
CA THR A 96 1.12 5.35 19.15
C THR A 96 0.77 5.94 17.78
N LEU A 97 1.46 5.47 16.74
CA LEU A 97 1.24 5.88 15.37
C LEU A 97 -0.20 5.59 14.89
N LYS A 98 -0.72 4.40 15.16
CA LYS A 98 -2.11 4.03 14.83
C LYS A 98 -3.13 4.92 15.57
N ASP A 99 -2.87 5.24 16.84
CA ASP A 99 -3.73 6.14 17.62
C ASP A 99 -3.70 7.57 17.06
N GLU A 100 -2.54 8.07 16.64
CA GLU A 100 -2.43 9.39 16.01
C GLU A 100 -3.08 9.43 14.62
N VAL A 101 -3.03 8.36 13.83
CA VAL A 101 -3.79 8.25 12.58
C VAL A 101 -5.29 8.41 12.84
N LYS A 102 -5.85 7.71 13.84
CA LYS A 102 -7.27 7.82 14.18
C LYS A 102 -7.67 9.24 14.57
N LYS A 103 -6.81 9.95 15.31
CA LYS A 103 -7.11 11.31 15.79
C LYS A 103 -6.91 12.37 14.71
N ARG A 104 -5.85 12.26 13.91
CA ARG A 104 -5.35 13.36 13.07
C ARG A 104 -5.54 13.11 11.58
N MET A 105 -5.63 11.85 11.15
CA MET A 105 -5.70 11.48 9.73
C MET A 105 -7.00 10.78 9.33
N VAL A 106 -8.00 10.76 10.22
CA VAL A 106 -9.39 10.39 9.90
C VAL A 106 -10.26 11.65 9.92
N TYR A 107 -11.07 11.83 8.88
CA TYR A 107 -12.00 12.95 8.76
C TYR A 107 -13.27 12.48 8.05
N ASN A 108 -14.44 12.77 8.64
CA ASN A 108 -15.75 12.34 8.14
C ASN A 108 -15.81 10.83 7.81
N GLY A 109 -15.29 9.99 8.71
CA GLY A 109 -15.39 8.54 8.60
C GLY A 109 -14.49 7.91 7.53
N ARG A 110 -13.47 8.62 7.01
CA ARG A 110 -12.48 8.08 6.07
C ARG A 110 -11.08 8.61 6.36
N PHE A 111 -10.05 8.03 5.75
CA PHE A 111 -8.71 8.59 5.81
C PHE A 111 -8.60 9.92 5.02
N VAL A 112 -7.63 10.75 5.40
CA VAL A 112 -7.17 11.89 4.61
C VAL A 112 -5.85 11.54 3.93
N ARG A 113 -5.59 12.11 2.76
CA ARG A 113 -4.38 11.81 1.98
C ARG A 113 -3.11 12.26 2.71
N ARG A 114 -3.14 13.50 3.22
CA ARG A 114 -1.97 14.20 3.73
C ARG A 114 -2.35 15.23 4.79
N ILE A 115 -1.43 15.47 5.73
CA ILE A 115 -1.36 16.70 6.53
C ILE A 115 -0.20 17.55 5.97
N ASP A 116 -0.48 18.79 5.60
CA ASP A 116 0.52 19.73 5.09
C ASP A 116 1.37 20.34 6.22
N GLU A 117 2.37 21.13 5.84
CA GLU A 117 3.34 21.75 6.74
C GLU A 117 2.72 22.79 7.68
N ASN A 118 1.50 23.26 7.36
CA ASN A 118 0.72 24.18 8.18
C ASN A 118 -0.30 23.44 9.07
N GLY A 119 -0.32 22.10 9.04
CA GLY A 119 -1.27 21.28 9.78
C GLY A 119 -2.64 21.14 9.11
N ASN A 120 -2.83 21.62 7.88
CA ASN A 120 -4.09 21.45 7.15
C ASN A 120 -4.23 20.04 6.60
N LYS A 121 -5.46 19.54 6.58
CA LYS A 121 -5.79 18.24 5.98
C LYS A 121 -6.05 18.40 4.49
N ASP A 122 -5.29 17.69 3.69
CA ASP A 122 -5.56 17.51 2.27
C ASP A 122 -6.57 16.38 2.08
N LEU A 123 -7.78 16.77 1.66
CA LEU A 123 -8.92 15.88 1.54
C LEU A 123 -9.03 15.21 0.17
N THR A 124 -8.12 15.50 -0.77
CA THR A 124 -8.13 14.89 -2.11
C THR A 124 -8.15 13.37 -2.02
N ILE A 125 -9.01 12.71 -2.79
CA ILE A 125 -9.05 11.24 -2.83
C ILE A 125 -7.85 10.73 -3.62
N ASP A 126 -7.17 9.74 -3.06
CA ASP A 126 -5.95 9.15 -3.60
C ASP A 126 -5.97 7.64 -3.36
N ALA A 127 -5.59 6.87 -4.38
CA ALA A 127 -5.57 5.41 -4.33
C ALA A 127 -4.61 4.89 -3.24
N SER A 128 -3.54 5.63 -2.92
CA SER A 128 -2.59 5.31 -1.86
C SER A 128 -3.22 5.26 -0.46
N MET A 129 -4.44 5.81 -0.30
CA MET A 129 -5.21 5.74 0.95
C MET A 129 -5.69 4.31 1.29
N TYR A 130 -5.47 3.31 0.42
CA TYR A 130 -5.64 1.88 0.72
C TYR A 130 -4.61 1.34 1.74
N ALA A 131 -3.45 2.00 1.84
CA ALA A 131 -2.28 1.49 2.54
C ALA A 131 -2.49 1.13 4.02
N PRO A 132 -3.32 1.85 4.82
CA PRO A 132 -3.61 1.43 6.19
C PRO A 132 -4.19 0.02 6.29
N TYR A 133 -4.97 -0.44 5.31
CA TYR A 133 -5.41 -1.83 5.27
C TYR A 133 -4.26 -2.76 4.84
N PHE A 134 -3.56 -2.43 3.76
CA PHE A 134 -2.54 -3.29 3.17
C PHE A 134 -1.39 -3.61 4.13
N PHE A 135 -0.91 -2.61 4.88
CA PHE A 135 0.14 -2.79 5.88
C PHE A 135 -0.38 -3.28 7.24
N GLY A 136 -1.64 -3.72 7.32
CA GLY A 136 -2.24 -4.30 8.53
C GLY A 136 -2.49 -3.30 9.65
N MET A 137 -2.48 -2.00 9.38
CA MET A 137 -2.78 -0.97 10.39
C MET A 137 -4.25 -1.00 10.78
N PHE A 138 -5.16 -1.22 9.85
CA PHE A 138 -6.59 -1.34 10.09
C PHE A 138 -7.15 -2.62 9.48
N ASP A 139 -8.19 -3.19 10.11
CA ASP A 139 -8.90 -4.34 9.58
C ASP A 139 -9.62 -3.95 8.28
N PRO A 140 -9.63 -4.81 7.23
CA PRO A 140 -10.32 -4.51 5.98
C PRO A 140 -11.84 -4.27 6.15
N ALA A 141 -12.46 -4.77 7.22
CA ALA A 141 -13.85 -4.56 7.58
C ALA A 141 -14.07 -3.35 8.51
N ASP A 142 -13.02 -2.63 8.90
CA ASP A 142 -13.14 -1.36 9.62
C ASP A 142 -13.92 -0.34 8.78
N GLU A 143 -14.88 0.36 9.38
CA GLU A 143 -15.76 1.31 8.69
C GLU A 143 -14.96 2.43 7.99
N VAL A 144 -13.85 2.89 8.58
CA VAL A 144 -12.99 3.91 7.98
C VAL A 144 -12.31 3.38 6.71
N VAL A 145 -11.88 2.12 6.73
CA VAL A 145 -11.29 1.45 5.56
C VAL A 145 -12.35 1.28 4.48
N GLN A 146 -13.52 0.75 4.82
CA GLN A 146 -14.62 0.53 3.87
C GLN A 146 -15.03 1.83 3.17
N ASN A 147 -15.30 2.89 3.94
CA ASN A 147 -15.66 4.20 3.40
C ASN A 147 -14.56 4.77 2.49
N THR A 148 -13.29 4.58 2.86
CA THR A 148 -12.15 5.02 2.05
C THR A 148 -12.08 4.25 0.72
N MET A 149 -12.17 2.92 0.77
CA MET A 149 -12.07 2.07 -0.42
C MET A 149 -13.25 2.23 -1.36
N GLU A 150 -14.47 2.45 -0.84
CA GLU A 150 -15.64 2.78 -1.64
C GLU A 150 -15.48 4.13 -2.35
N LEU A 151 -14.94 5.14 -1.66
CA LEU A 151 -14.66 6.43 -2.29
C LEU A 151 -13.58 6.34 -3.37
N ILE A 152 -12.51 5.56 -3.14
CA ILE A 152 -11.50 5.28 -4.17
C ILE A 152 -12.17 4.65 -5.40
N ALA A 153 -12.96 3.58 -5.20
CA ALA A 153 -13.64 2.87 -6.28
C ALA A 153 -14.63 3.75 -7.06
N GLN A 154 -15.29 4.71 -6.40
CA GLN A 154 -16.26 5.59 -7.04
C GLN A 154 -15.62 6.80 -7.73
N LYS A 155 -14.65 7.45 -7.09
CA LYS A 155 -14.11 8.74 -7.53
C LYS A 155 -12.92 8.61 -8.48
N LEU A 156 -12.16 7.53 -8.35
CA LEU A 156 -10.95 7.31 -9.14
C LEU A 156 -11.15 6.33 -10.30
N ASN A 157 -12.38 5.85 -10.54
CA ASN A 157 -12.67 4.99 -11.67
C ASN A 157 -12.71 5.78 -12.98
N VAL A 158 -11.77 5.46 -13.87
CA VAL A 158 -11.72 5.95 -15.24
C VAL A 158 -11.55 4.77 -16.17
N SER A 159 -12.51 4.62 -17.08
CA SER A 159 -12.52 3.54 -18.08
C SER A 159 -12.35 2.14 -17.46
N ASN A 160 -12.97 1.91 -16.29
CA ASN A 160 -12.92 0.70 -15.49
C ASN A 160 -11.55 0.36 -14.86
N GLY A 161 -10.58 1.28 -14.94
CA GLY A 161 -9.35 1.23 -14.15
C GLY A 161 -9.33 2.34 -13.11
N ILE A 162 -8.33 2.33 -12.22
CA ILE A 162 -8.22 3.30 -11.12
C ILE A 162 -7.06 4.26 -11.40
N ILE A 163 -7.30 5.58 -11.28
CA ILE A 163 -6.24 6.60 -11.38
C ILE A 163 -5.55 6.81 -10.03
N ARG A 164 -4.39 7.48 -9.97
CA ARG A 164 -3.67 7.72 -8.71
C ARG A 164 -4.46 8.59 -7.74
N TYR A 165 -4.98 9.72 -8.21
CA TYR A 165 -5.76 10.66 -7.38
C TYR A 165 -6.61 11.59 -8.25
N GLU A 166 -7.52 12.33 -7.63
CA GLU A 166 -8.41 13.27 -8.33
C GLU A 166 -7.62 14.31 -9.14
N ASN A 167 -8.00 14.49 -10.41
CA ASN A 167 -7.35 15.44 -11.34
C ASN A 167 -5.86 15.19 -11.59
N ASP A 168 -5.41 13.94 -11.54
CA ASP A 168 -4.05 13.57 -11.93
C ASP A 168 -3.68 14.11 -13.33
N TYR A 169 -2.52 14.72 -13.43
CA TYR A 169 -1.99 15.33 -14.65
C TYR A 169 -0.78 14.57 -15.23
N TYR A 170 -0.25 13.59 -14.50
CA TYR A 170 0.95 12.87 -14.93
C TYR A 170 0.69 12.06 -16.19
N GLN A 171 1.46 12.36 -17.25
CA GLN A 171 1.30 11.80 -18.60
C GLN A 171 -0.11 11.93 -19.20
N ARG A 172 -0.97 12.79 -18.63
CA ARG A 172 -2.31 13.05 -19.13
C ARG A 172 -2.22 13.90 -20.39
N ARG A 173 -2.64 13.33 -21.53
CA ARG A 173 -2.61 14.00 -22.84
C ARG A 173 -3.96 14.57 -23.26
N LYS A 174 -5.05 14.13 -22.62
CA LYS A 174 -6.44 14.45 -22.95
C LYS A 174 -7.23 14.87 -21.71
N GLN A 175 -8.55 14.96 -21.86
CA GLN A 175 -9.45 15.37 -20.78
C GLN A 175 -9.53 14.38 -19.61
N LEU A 176 -9.27 13.09 -19.81
CA LEU A 176 -9.31 12.10 -18.72
C LEU A 176 -7.89 11.73 -18.27
N PRO A 177 -7.65 11.56 -16.96
CA PRO A 177 -6.41 11.00 -16.44
C PRO A 177 -6.27 9.52 -16.85
N ASN A 178 -5.03 9.03 -16.89
CA ASN A 178 -4.74 7.66 -17.27
C ASN A 178 -4.96 6.73 -16.06
N PRO A 179 -5.73 5.64 -16.18
CA PRO A 179 -5.75 4.60 -15.17
C PRO A 179 -4.41 3.85 -15.10
N TRP A 180 -4.04 3.46 -13.88
CA TRP A 180 -2.80 2.75 -13.58
C TRP A 180 -3.06 1.27 -13.30
N ILE A 181 -2.12 0.42 -13.70
CA ILE A 181 -2.22 -1.02 -13.43
C ILE A 181 -2.17 -1.29 -11.92
N ILE A 182 -1.22 -0.65 -11.23
CA ILE A 182 -0.94 -0.83 -9.79
C ILE A 182 -2.17 -0.49 -8.92
N THR A 183 -2.72 0.71 -9.07
CA THR A 183 -3.87 1.18 -8.27
C THR A 183 -5.15 0.39 -8.55
N THR A 184 -5.28 -0.14 -9.78
CA THR A 184 -6.39 -1.04 -10.14
C THR A 184 -6.26 -2.37 -9.41
N LEU A 185 -5.03 -2.88 -9.26
CA LEU A 185 -4.76 -4.12 -8.52
C LEU A 185 -4.91 -3.93 -7.02
N TRP A 186 -4.52 -2.80 -6.44
CA TRP A 186 -4.76 -2.51 -5.02
C TRP A 186 -6.24 -2.60 -4.64
N LEU A 187 -7.13 -2.08 -5.51
CA LEU A 187 -8.57 -2.22 -5.31
C LEU A 187 -9.03 -3.68 -5.48
N ALA A 188 -8.47 -4.40 -6.46
CA ALA A 188 -8.77 -5.82 -6.66
C ALA A 188 -8.37 -6.65 -5.44
N GLU A 189 -7.19 -6.43 -4.87
CA GLU A 189 -6.72 -7.10 -3.65
C GLU A 189 -7.62 -6.84 -2.47
N TYR A 190 -8.06 -5.59 -2.26
CA TYR A 190 -9.03 -5.29 -1.22
C TYR A 190 -10.37 -6.01 -1.43
N TYR A 191 -10.86 -6.09 -2.67
CA TYR A 191 -12.05 -6.87 -2.99
C TYR A 191 -11.86 -8.36 -2.76
N ILE A 192 -10.66 -8.92 -3.00
CA ILE A 192 -10.35 -10.31 -2.68
C ILE A 192 -10.42 -10.52 -1.16
N ASP A 193 -9.74 -9.69 -0.39
CA ASP A 193 -9.65 -9.80 1.07
C ASP A 193 -11.00 -9.57 1.78
N THR A 194 -11.92 -8.84 1.14
CA THR A 194 -13.30 -8.62 1.65
C THR A 194 -14.35 -9.54 1.03
N GLY A 195 -13.95 -10.54 0.24
CA GLY A 195 -14.85 -11.53 -0.35
C GLY A 195 -15.69 -11.04 -1.53
N LYS A 196 -15.41 -9.86 -2.08
CA LYS A 196 -16.02 -9.30 -3.31
C LYS A 196 -15.34 -9.87 -4.57
N ILE A 197 -15.26 -11.21 -4.67
CA ILE A 197 -14.44 -11.93 -5.65
C ILE A 197 -14.80 -11.60 -7.11
N SER A 198 -16.09 -11.50 -7.42
CA SER A 198 -16.56 -11.11 -8.77
C SER A 198 -16.06 -9.72 -9.18
N GLU A 199 -16.03 -8.76 -8.26
CA GLU A 199 -15.54 -7.41 -8.56
C GLU A 199 -14.03 -7.38 -8.73
N ALA A 200 -13.29 -8.15 -7.90
CA ALA A 200 -11.86 -8.33 -8.09
C ALA A 200 -11.51 -8.93 -9.45
N GLU A 201 -12.24 -9.96 -9.88
CA GLU A 201 -12.01 -10.63 -11.17
C GLU A 201 -12.22 -9.68 -12.36
N LYS A 202 -13.20 -8.76 -12.29
CA LYS A 202 -13.37 -7.72 -13.31
C LYS A 202 -12.13 -6.83 -13.42
N LEU A 203 -11.54 -6.44 -12.30
CA LEU A 203 -10.34 -5.59 -12.27
C LEU A 203 -9.07 -6.35 -12.71
N ILE A 204 -8.92 -7.61 -12.31
CA ILE A 204 -7.81 -8.47 -12.78
C ILE A 204 -7.91 -8.69 -14.29
N ASN A 205 -9.09 -9.05 -14.79
CA ASN A 205 -9.34 -9.15 -16.24
C ASN A 205 -9.13 -7.82 -16.93
N TRP A 206 -9.45 -6.71 -16.26
CA TRP A 206 -9.13 -5.40 -16.79
C TRP A 206 -7.61 -5.26 -16.95
N VAL A 207 -6.80 -5.62 -15.97
CA VAL A 207 -5.34 -5.54 -16.08
C VAL A 207 -4.77 -6.46 -17.18
N ILE A 208 -5.21 -7.71 -17.25
CA ILE A 208 -4.68 -8.69 -18.22
C ILE A 208 -4.91 -8.24 -19.66
N ASN A 209 -6.07 -7.66 -19.94
CA ASN A 209 -6.41 -7.16 -21.28
C ASN A 209 -5.64 -5.88 -21.68
N ARG A 210 -4.75 -5.38 -20.80
CA ARG A 210 -3.83 -4.26 -21.05
C ARG A 210 -2.37 -4.70 -21.21
N ALA A 211 -2.09 -6.00 -21.07
CA ALA A 211 -0.77 -6.54 -21.36
C ALA A 211 -0.46 -6.45 -22.87
N THR A 212 0.82 -6.29 -23.21
CA THR A 212 1.25 -6.43 -24.61
C THR A 212 1.02 -7.85 -25.13
N LYS A 213 1.19 -8.04 -26.44
CA LYS A 213 1.21 -9.38 -27.05
C LYS A 213 2.25 -10.32 -26.42
N SER A 214 3.33 -9.79 -25.85
CA SER A 214 4.36 -10.55 -25.15
C SER A 214 4.11 -10.67 -23.63
N GLY A 215 2.95 -10.23 -23.14
CA GLY A 215 2.56 -10.33 -21.74
C GLY A 215 3.10 -9.24 -20.81
N LEU A 216 3.64 -8.13 -21.35
CA LEU A 216 4.22 -7.07 -20.54
C LEU A 216 3.13 -6.09 -20.07
N LEU A 217 3.07 -5.84 -18.76
CA LEU A 217 2.19 -4.85 -18.16
C LEU A 217 2.85 -3.45 -18.13
N PRO A 218 2.14 -2.40 -18.58
CA PRO A 218 2.62 -1.02 -18.50
C PRO A 218 2.43 -0.42 -17.09
N GLU A 219 2.93 0.79 -16.89
CA GLU A 219 2.56 1.64 -15.75
C GLU A 219 1.10 2.10 -15.84
N GLN A 220 0.74 2.72 -16.97
CA GLN A 220 -0.54 3.36 -17.22
C GLN A 220 -0.92 3.29 -18.70
N VAL A 221 -2.21 3.46 -18.98
CA VAL A 221 -2.78 3.38 -20.33
C VAL A 221 -3.69 4.56 -20.64
N ASP A 222 -3.81 4.93 -21.91
CA ASP A 222 -4.72 5.98 -22.35
C ASP A 222 -6.17 5.54 -22.04
N PRO A 223 -6.99 6.40 -21.43
CA PRO A 223 -8.33 6.01 -20.97
C PRO A 223 -9.29 5.73 -22.12
N GLU A 224 -9.00 6.12 -23.36
CA GLU A 224 -9.86 5.91 -24.51
C GLU A 224 -9.34 4.78 -25.42
N THR A 225 -8.03 4.76 -25.71
CA THR A 225 -7.43 3.77 -26.62
C THR A 225 -6.88 2.54 -25.91
N PHE A 226 -6.66 2.62 -24.58
CA PHE A 226 -5.97 1.62 -23.77
C PHE A 226 -4.53 1.30 -24.22
N GLU A 227 -3.95 2.13 -25.09
CA GLU A 227 -2.54 2.04 -25.45
C GLU A 227 -1.68 2.50 -24.27
N SER A 228 -0.49 1.89 -24.11
CA SER A 228 0.45 2.31 -23.07
C SER A 228 0.95 3.74 -23.31
N VAL A 229 0.97 4.57 -22.26
CA VAL A 229 1.37 5.99 -22.33
C VAL A 229 2.71 6.24 -21.61
N SER A 230 3.34 5.21 -21.05
CA SER A 230 4.54 5.32 -20.21
C SER A 230 5.38 4.03 -20.20
N VAL A 231 6.13 3.79 -19.13
CA VAL A 231 7.07 2.68 -18.92
C VAL A 231 6.41 1.32 -19.18
N ILE A 232 7.12 0.49 -19.96
CA ILE A 232 6.76 -0.90 -20.21
C ILE A 232 8.03 -1.78 -20.40
N PRO A 233 8.18 -2.89 -19.65
CA PRO A 233 7.39 -3.28 -18.50
C PRO A 233 7.66 -2.40 -17.27
N LEU A 234 6.64 -2.17 -16.44
CA LEU A 234 6.86 -1.68 -15.08
C LEU A 234 6.93 -2.87 -14.10
N VAL A 235 8.04 -3.01 -13.38
CA VAL A 235 8.26 -4.11 -12.41
C VAL A 235 7.15 -4.14 -11.36
N TRP A 236 6.78 -2.98 -10.84
CA TRP A 236 5.74 -2.85 -9.82
C TRP A 236 4.38 -3.35 -10.33
N SER A 237 3.96 -2.99 -11.55
CA SER A 237 2.74 -3.53 -12.17
C SER A 237 2.71 -5.06 -12.23
N HIS A 238 3.86 -5.70 -12.52
CA HIS A 238 3.95 -7.16 -12.56
C HIS A 238 3.95 -7.77 -11.15
N ALA A 239 4.63 -7.14 -10.19
CA ALA A 239 4.65 -7.58 -8.81
C ALA A 239 3.23 -7.58 -8.22
N GLU A 240 2.48 -6.49 -8.37
CA GLU A 240 1.09 -6.41 -7.89
C GLU A 240 0.20 -7.44 -8.57
N TYR A 241 0.42 -7.71 -9.87
CA TYR A 241 -0.37 -8.71 -10.56
C TYR A 241 -0.15 -10.11 -9.98
N ILE A 242 1.10 -10.47 -9.66
CA ILE A 242 1.44 -11.73 -9.00
C ILE A 242 0.83 -11.79 -7.60
N ILE A 243 0.87 -10.69 -6.83
CA ILE A 243 0.29 -10.63 -5.48
C ILE A 243 -1.22 -10.84 -5.54
N ALA A 244 -1.92 -10.10 -6.40
CA ALA A 244 -3.37 -10.21 -6.59
C ALA A 244 -3.79 -11.61 -7.04
N LEU A 245 -3.07 -12.21 -7.99
CA LEU A 245 -3.34 -13.58 -8.43
C LEU A 245 -3.11 -14.61 -7.32
N ASN A 246 -2.02 -14.51 -6.56
CA ASN A 246 -1.75 -15.42 -5.45
C ASN A 246 -2.87 -15.35 -4.39
N LYS A 247 -3.34 -14.13 -4.07
CA LYS A 247 -4.50 -13.93 -3.19
C LYS A 247 -5.75 -14.60 -3.77
N TYR A 248 -6.08 -14.32 -5.03
CA TYR A 248 -7.26 -14.85 -5.71
C TYR A 248 -7.27 -16.40 -5.75
N GLU A 249 -6.15 -17.03 -6.13
CA GLU A 249 -6.00 -18.48 -6.17
C GLU A 249 -6.10 -19.12 -4.79
N SER A 250 -5.61 -18.45 -3.74
CA SER A 250 -5.72 -18.95 -2.36
C SER A 250 -7.17 -19.03 -1.88
N ILE A 251 -8.04 -18.12 -2.33
CA ILE A 251 -9.46 -18.14 -2.00
C ILE A 251 -10.18 -19.24 -2.79
N LYS A 252 -9.92 -19.37 -4.09
CA LYS A 252 -10.53 -20.43 -4.91
C LYS A 252 -10.24 -21.83 -4.38
N LYS A 253 -9.01 -22.09 -3.93
CA LYS A 253 -8.68 -23.38 -3.29
C LYS A 253 -9.52 -23.63 -2.03
N LYS A 254 -9.65 -22.62 -1.16
CA LYS A 254 -10.50 -22.72 0.05
C LYS A 254 -11.98 -22.94 -0.26
N GLU A 255 -12.48 -22.44 -1.40
CA GLU A 255 -13.86 -22.71 -1.83
C GLU A 255 -14.03 -24.11 -2.42
N TYR A 256 -13.03 -24.61 -3.14
CA TYR A 256 -13.03 -25.96 -3.73
C TYR A 256 -12.89 -27.06 -2.66
N ASP A 257 -12.16 -26.78 -1.58
CA ASP A 257 -11.95 -27.72 -0.45
C ASP A 257 -13.10 -27.69 0.57
N LYS A 258 -14.20 -26.97 0.31
CA LYS A 258 -15.42 -27.06 1.14
C LYS A 258 -16.14 -28.38 0.85
N PRO A 259 -16.48 -29.18 1.88
CA PRO A 259 -17.12 -30.47 1.73
C PRO A 259 -18.53 -30.39 1.13
#